data_AF-A0A9D4D7C6-F1
#
_entry.id   AF-A0A9D4D7C6-F1
#
_cell.length_a   1.000
_cell.length_b   1.000
_cell.length_c   1.000
_cell.angle_alpha   90.00
_cell.angle_beta   90.00
_cell.angle_gamma   90.00
#
_symmetry.space_group_name_H-M   'P 1'
#
loop_
_entity.id
_entity.type
_entity.pdbx_description
1 polymer ?
#
loop_
_entity_poly.entity_id
_entity_poly.type
_entity_poly.pdbx_seq_one_letter_code
_entity_poly.pdbx_strand_id
1 'polypeptide(L)'
;MAIHRIPSKMGTTRPILIKLKNNNAKSAIMKKRTPMKSKGYKLVDNVTKRNQGLISRLFLHPDIKNAWFFNGAVFGQTALEERIKFDIFDNINDTISDFRNRSRKL
;
A
#
# COMPACT_ATOMS: atom_id res chain seq x y z
N MET A 1 4.77 3.21 -22.69
CA MET A 1 5.25 3.63 -21.34
C MET A 1 5.16 5.14 -21.30
N ALA A 2 4.90 5.76 -20.15
CA ALA A 2 4.79 7.22 -20.05
C ALA A 2 5.49 7.74 -18.80
N ILE A 3 6.18 8.87 -18.91
CA ILE A 3 6.95 9.49 -17.83
C ILE A 3 6.63 10.98 -17.83
N HIS A 4 6.15 11.50 -16.72
CA HIS A 4 5.77 12.91 -16.58
C HIS A 4 6.20 13.44 -15.22
N ARG A 5 6.54 14.73 -15.12
CA ARG A 5 6.67 15.41 -13.83
C ARG A 5 5.31 15.93 -13.38
N ILE A 6 5.00 15.76 -12.09
CA ILE A 6 3.78 16.32 -11.49
C ILE A 6 4.13 17.69 -10.87
N PRO A 7 3.22 18.67 -10.91
CA PRO A 7 3.42 19.93 -10.18
C PRO A 7 3.73 19.70 -8.69
N SER A 8 4.64 20.52 -8.14
CA SER A 8 4.97 20.55 -6.72
C SER A 8 5.18 21.99 -6.26
N LYS A 9 5.27 22.21 -4.94
CA LYS A 9 5.56 23.53 -4.36
C LYS A 9 6.87 24.09 -4.91
N MET A 10 6.91 25.41 -5.12
CA MET A 10 8.14 26.11 -5.52
C MET A 10 9.29 25.79 -4.56
N GLY A 11 10.50 25.60 -5.12
CA GLY A 11 11.70 25.24 -4.35
C GLY A 11 11.84 23.75 -4.01
N THR A 12 10.87 22.89 -4.34
CA THR A 12 10.96 21.43 -4.13
C THR A 12 11.21 20.68 -5.43
N THR A 13 11.97 19.57 -5.37
CA THR A 13 12.14 18.67 -6.52
C THR A 13 10.78 18.09 -6.92
N ARG A 14 10.37 18.37 -8.16
CA ARG A 14 9.12 17.86 -8.73
C ARG A 14 9.16 16.33 -8.83
N PRO A 15 8.18 15.60 -8.28
CA PRO A 15 8.15 14.15 -8.39
C PRO A 15 7.89 13.71 -9.83
N ILE A 16 8.41 12.54 -10.17
CA ILE A 16 8.22 11.90 -11.47
C ILE A 16 7.17 10.81 -11.34
N LEU A 17 6.11 10.90 -12.13
CA LEU A 17 5.12 9.85 -12.32
C LEU A 17 5.56 8.94 -13.48
N ILE A 18 5.58 7.64 -13.24
CA ILE A 18 5.98 6.65 -14.23
C ILE A 18 4.84 5.64 -14.41
N LYS A 19 4.30 5.54 -15.62
CA LYS A 19 3.36 4.48 -16.02
C LYS A 19 4.15 3.32 -16.64
N LEU A 20 4.25 2.22 -15.89
CA LEU A 20 4.91 0.99 -16.31
C LEU A 20 3.99 0.13 -17.18
N LYS A 21 4.60 -0.81 -17.93
CA LYS A 21 3.88 -1.68 -18.87
C LYS A 21 2.88 -2.61 -18.18
N ASN A 22 3.24 -3.16 -17.01
CA ASN A 22 2.43 -4.10 -16.26
C ASN A 22 2.87 -4.20 -14.79
N ASN A 23 2.13 -4.96 -13.99
CA ASN A 23 2.42 -5.16 -12.57
C ASN A 23 3.73 -5.92 -12.33
N ASN A 24 4.14 -6.84 -13.20
CA ASN A 24 5.40 -7.58 -13.04
C ASN A 24 6.62 -6.65 -13.10
N ALA A 25 6.66 -5.74 -14.08
CA ALA A 25 7.70 -4.73 -14.18
C ALA A 25 7.72 -3.82 -12.95
N LYS A 26 6.53 -3.43 -12.47
CA LYS A 26 6.37 -2.64 -11.24
C LYS A 26 6.91 -3.37 -10.02
N SER A 27 6.53 -4.62 -9.80
CA SER A 27 7.01 -5.43 -8.68
C SER A 27 8.53 -5.61 -8.72
N ALA A 28 9.12 -5.82 -9.90
CA ALA A 28 10.58 -5.93 -10.06
C ALA A 28 11.31 -4.64 -9.64
N ILE A 29 10.80 -3.48 -10.07
CA ILE A 29 11.35 -2.16 -9.68
C ILE A 29 11.17 -1.90 -8.18
N MET A 30 9.97 -2.15 -7.64
CA MET A 30 9.67 -1.90 -6.23
C MET A 30 10.52 -2.75 -5.27
N LYS A 31 10.97 -3.94 -5.67
CA LYS A 31 11.94 -4.74 -4.92
C LYS A 31 13.30 -4.04 -4.75
N LYS A 32 13.65 -3.11 -5.65
CA LYS A 32 14.88 -2.31 -5.59
C LYS A 32 14.71 -0.97 -4.85
N ARG A 33 13.56 -0.74 -4.22
CA ARG A 33 13.24 0.45 -3.41
C ARG A 33 14.29 0.75 -2.34
N THR A 34 14.68 -0.26 -1.55
CA THR A 34 15.57 -0.05 -0.40
C THR A 34 16.97 0.42 -0.83
N PRO A 35 17.64 -0.24 -1.81
CA PRO A 35 18.90 0.28 -2.39
C PRO A 35 18.79 1.66 -3.03
N MET A 36 17.61 2.06 -3.50
CA MET A 36 17.42 3.40 -4.07
C MET A 36 17.29 4.47 -2.99
N LYS A 37 16.63 4.12 -1.87
CA LYS A 37 16.54 4.99 -0.69
C LYS A 37 17.90 5.33 -0.11
N SER A 38 18.83 4.37 -0.04
CA SER A 38 20.20 4.64 0.42
C SER A 38 20.99 5.56 -0.50
N LYS A 39 20.61 5.66 -1.78
CA LYS A 39 21.16 6.61 -2.75
C LYS A 39 20.44 7.96 -2.77
N GLY A 40 19.54 8.23 -1.82
CA GLY A 40 18.79 9.49 -1.71
C GLY A 40 17.51 9.54 -2.55
N TYR A 41 17.13 8.47 -3.25
CA TYR A 41 15.92 8.43 -4.08
C TYR A 41 14.77 7.73 -3.38
N LYS A 42 13.57 8.34 -3.38
CA LYS A 42 12.37 7.73 -2.80
C LYS A 42 11.44 7.20 -3.88
N LEU A 43 11.33 5.88 -3.98
CA LEU A 43 10.29 5.22 -4.80
C LEU A 43 9.08 4.94 -3.93
N VAL A 44 7.92 5.42 -4.37
CA VAL A 44 6.63 5.21 -3.73
C VAL A 44 5.60 4.72 -4.73
N ASP A 45 4.69 3.88 -4.25
CA ASP A 45 3.49 3.56 -4.98
C ASP A 45 2.58 4.80 -5.09
N ASN A 46 1.91 4.95 -6.23
CA ASN A 46 0.83 5.91 -6.35
C ASN A 46 -0.42 5.34 -5.64
N VAL A 47 -0.62 5.75 -4.40
CA VAL A 47 -1.77 5.34 -3.58
C VAL A 47 -2.88 6.37 -3.76
N THR A 48 -4.08 5.92 -4.13
CA THR A 48 -5.24 6.80 -4.26
C THR A 48 -5.67 7.37 -2.90
N LYS A 49 -6.38 8.51 -2.90
CA LYS A 49 -6.92 9.10 -1.66
C LYS A 49 -7.82 8.12 -0.88
N ARG A 50 -8.63 7.31 -1.59
CA ARG A 50 -9.49 6.30 -0.97
C ARG A 50 -8.67 5.22 -0.27
N ASN A 51 -7.62 4.72 -0.92
CA ASN A 51 -6.72 3.73 -0.33
C ASN A 51 -5.94 4.31 0.85
N GLN A 52 -5.52 5.59 0.78
CA GLN A 52 -4.92 6.28 1.92
C GLN A 52 -5.91 6.38 3.09
N GLY A 53 -7.17 6.74 2.83
CA GLY A 53 -8.22 6.77 3.86
C GLY A 53 -8.48 5.41 4.50
N LEU A 54 -8.50 4.33 3.71
CA LEU A 54 -8.60 2.96 4.23
C LEU A 54 -7.40 2.61 5.12
N ILE A 55 -6.18 2.93 4.70
CA ILE A 55 -4.96 2.70 5.51
C ILE A 55 -5.05 3.46 6.83
N SER A 56 -5.49 4.73 6.83
CA SER A 56 -5.70 5.51 8.06
C SER A 56 -6.73 4.87 8.98
N ARG A 57 -7.86 4.38 8.44
CA ARG A 57 -8.89 3.67 9.23
C ARG A 57 -8.34 2.38 9.84
N LEU A 58 -7.55 1.62 9.08
CA LEU A 58 -6.91 0.40 9.57
C LEU A 58 -5.89 0.71 10.67
N PHE A 59 -5.08 1.75 10.53
CA PHE A 59 -4.11 2.15 11.58
C PHE A 59 -4.76 2.53 12.90
N LEU A 60 -5.99 3.03 12.88
CA LEU A 60 -6.75 3.39 14.08
C LEU A 60 -7.54 2.21 14.66
N HIS A 61 -7.57 1.07 13.97
CA HIS A 61 -8.36 -0.08 14.38
C HIS A 61 -7.63 -0.91 15.45
N PRO A 62 -8.27 -1.28 16.58
CA PRO A 62 -7.58 -1.93 17.70
C PRO A 62 -7.00 -3.30 17.36
N ASP A 63 -7.62 -4.05 16.45
CA ASP A 63 -7.12 -5.36 16.00
C ASP A 63 -5.96 -5.29 14.99
N ILE A 64 -5.61 -4.09 14.50
CA ILE A 64 -4.61 -3.90 13.45
C ILE A 64 -3.35 -3.27 14.05
N LYS A 65 -2.24 -3.99 13.95
CA LYS A 65 -0.90 -3.54 14.37
C LYS A 65 -0.24 -2.64 13.33
N ASN A 66 -0.46 -2.92 12.04
CA ASN A 66 0.16 -2.18 10.94
C ASN A 66 -0.69 -2.25 9.67
N ALA A 67 -0.62 -1.24 8.81
CA ALA A 67 -1.31 -1.23 7.53
C ALA A 67 -0.43 -0.65 6.40
N TRP A 68 -0.48 -1.23 5.21
CA TRP A 68 0.29 -0.75 4.07
C TRP A 68 -0.39 -1.03 2.72
N PHE A 69 -0.02 -0.23 1.72
CA PHE A 69 -0.36 -0.50 0.33
C PHE A 69 0.73 -1.34 -0.33
N PHE A 70 0.34 -2.39 -1.06
CA PHE A 70 1.25 -3.16 -1.88
C PHE A 70 0.52 -3.73 -3.10
N ASN A 71 1.14 -3.56 -4.28
CA ASN A 71 0.67 -4.16 -5.54
C ASN A 71 -0.82 -3.96 -5.86
N GLY A 72 -1.35 -2.75 -5.62
CA GLY A 72 -2.74 -2.45 -5.94
C GLY A 72 -3.74 -2.76 -4.82
N ALA A 73 -3.30 -3.34 -3.71
CA ALA A 73 -4.16 -3.74 -2.59
C ALA A 73 -3.69 -3.10 -1.29
N VAL A 74 -4.64 -2.91 -0.36
CA VAL A 74 -4.35 -2.53 1.02
C VAL A 74 -4.32 -3.78 1.88
N PHE A 75 -3.31 -3.87 2.75
CA PHE A 75 -3.15 -4.95 3.70
C PHE A 75 -3.12 -4.40 5.11
N GLY A 76 -3.73 -5.12 6.05
CA GLY A 76 -3.59 -4.94 7.48
C GLY A 76 -2.91 -6.16 8.09
N GLN A 77 -2.03 -5.92 9.06
CA GLN A 77 -1.43 -6.96 9.89
C GLN A 77 -2.03 -6.92 11.28
N THR A 78 -2.52 -8.07 11.76
CA THR A 78 -3.07 -8.20 13.12
C THR A 78 -1.95 -8.34 14.16
N ALA A 79 -2.30 -8.28 15.45
CA ALA A 79 -1.35 -8.54 16.54
C ALA A 79 -0.74 -9.96 16.46
N LEU A 80 -1.47 -10.92 15.88
CA LEU A 80 -1.03 -12.30 15.64
C LEU A 80 -0.20 -12.46 14.35
N GLU A 81 0.26 -11.34 13.77
CA GLU A 81 1.05 -11.26 12.54
C GLU A 81 0.35 -11.74 11.26
N GLU A 82 -0.94 -12.07 11.34
CA GLU A 82 -1.76 -12.45 10.19
C GLU A 82 -1.90 -11.27 9.24
N ARG A 83 -1.86 -11.54 7.92
CA ARG A 83 -1.98 -10.50 6.88
C ARG A 83 -3.31 -10.63 6.18
N ILE A 84 -4.15 -9.61 6.33
CA ILE A 84 -5.49 -9.57 5.76
C ILE A 84 -5.51 -8.52 4.65
N LYS A 85 -6.07 -8.88 3.50
CA LYS A 85 -6.30 -7.96 2.39
C LYS A 85 -7.66 -7.28 2.58
N PHE A 86 -7.71 -5.97 2.35
CA PHE A 86 -8.93 -5.17 2.44
C PHE A 86 -9.20 -4.44 1.11
N ASP A 87 -10.48 -4.35 0.75
CA ASP A 87 -11.02 -3.47 -0.28
C ASP A 87 -11.55 -2.16 0.32
N ILE A 88 -11.69 -1.12 -0.50
CA ILE A 88 -12.15 0.21 -0.07
C ILE A 88 -13.61 0.21 0.41
N PHE A 89 -14.40 -0.76 0.00
CA PHE A 89 -15.80 -0.91 0.40
C PHE A 89 -16.02 -1.86 1.57
N ASP A 90 -14.95 -2.50 2.06
CA ASP A 90 -15.05 -3.46 3.14
C ASP A 90 -15.42 -2.79 4.48
N ASN A 91 -16.25 -3.49 5.24
CA ASN A 91 -16.34 -3.29 6.67
C ASN A 91 -15.15 -4.02 7.34
N ILE A 92 -14.32 -3.26 8.05
CA ILE A 92 -13.09 -3.77 8.66
C ILE A 92 -13.40 -4.87 9.68
N ASN A 93 -14.42 -4.69 10.52
CA ASN A 93 -14.79 -5.66 11.55
C ASN A 93 -15.24 -6.99 10.95
N ASP A 94 -16.14 -6.91 9.96
CA ASP A 94 -16.70 -8.09 9.30
C ASP A 94 -15.59 -8.87 8.58
N THR A 95 -14.69 -8.15 7.90
CA THR A 95 -13.55 -8.75 7.18
C THR A 95 -12.60 -9.48 8.14
N ILE A 96 -12.29 -8.90 9.29
CA ILE A 96 -11.44 -9.54 10.31
C ILE A 96 -12.14 -10.77 10.90
N SER A 97 -13.43 -10.66 11.21
CA SER A 97 -14.23 -11.77 11.73
C SER A 97 -14.27 -12.95 10.74
N ASP A 98 -14.58 -12.66 9.48
CA ASP A 98 -14.63 -13.65 8.40
C ASP A 98 -13.28 -14.33 8.18
N PHE A 99 -12.18 -13.56 8.22
CA PHE A 99 -10.84 -14.11 8.12
C PHE A 99 -10.55 -15.10 9.27
N ARG A 100 -10.79 -14.69 10.52
CA ARG A 100 -10.57 -15.54 11.70
C ARG A 100 -11.43 -16.81 11.66
N ASN A 101 -12.67 -16.71 11.17
CA ASN A 101 -13.56 -17.87 11.05
C ASN A 101 -13.11 -18.86 9.97
N ARG A 102 -12.51 -18.39 8.88
CA ARG A 102 -11.94 -19.27 7.84
C ARG A 102 -10.67 -19.97 8.32
N SER A 103 -9.79 -19.25 9.02
CA SER A 103 -8.53 -19.83 9.54
C SER A 103 -8.74 -20.93 10.58
N ARG A 104 -9.86 -20.90 11.33
CA ARG A 104 -10.20 -21.94 12.32
C ARG A 104 -10.78 -23.23 11.73
N LYS A 105 -11.19 -23.22 10.46
CA LYS A 105 -11.78 -24.39 9.77
C LYS A 105 -10.73 -25.24 9.03
N LEU A 106 -9.48 -24.83 9.05
CA LEU A 106 -8.33 -25.51 8.45
C LEU A 106 -7.45 -26.09 9.56
#